data_AF-A0A973W0W5-F1
#
_entry.id   AF-A0A973W0W5-F1
#
_cell.length_a   1.000
_cell.length_b   1.000
_cell.length_c   1.000
_cell.angle_alpha   90.00
_cell.angle_beta   90.00
_cell.angle_gamma   90.00
#
_symmetry.space_group_name_H-M   'P 1'
#
loop_
_entity.id
_entity.type
_entity.pdbx_description
1 polymer ?
#
loop_
_entity_poly.entity_id
_entity_poly.type
_entity_poly.pdbx_seq_one_letter_code
_entity_poly.pdbx_strand_id
1 'polypeptide(L)'
;MADRILKAPRNVRTLLFWPAKAPEEVVERGFDWSDVLLSPAERARLAAGETVTPADGIKASSYVLPQGIVASASSNTATVALVTLTGGELGRVYSVANRIETAKGQQLERVVKLRIRAK
;
A
#
# COMPACT_ATOMS: atom_id res chain seq x y z
N MET A 1 -2.87 17.42 -0.93
CA MET A 1 -3.77 16.24 -1.04
C MET A 1 -3.04 14.96 -1.50
N ALA A 2 -1.71 14.84 -1.37
CA ALA A 2 -0.91 13.80 -2.05
C ALA A 2 -0.40 12.62 -1.18
N ASP A 3 -0.59 12.62 0.15
CA ASP A 3 0.08 11.67 1.06
C ASP A 3 -0.75 10.40 1.39
N ARG A 4 -1.79 10.13 0.58
CA ARG A 4 -2.74 9.04 0.83
C ARG A 4 -2.23 7.68 0.35
N ILE A 5 -1.51 7.68 -0.76
CA ILE A 5 -1.11 6.47 -1.48
C ILE A 5 0.41 6.48 -1.61
N LEU A 6 1.07 5.49 -1.02
CA LEU A 6 2.51 5.34 -1.11
C LEU A 6 2.89 4.44 -2.28
N LYS A 7 3.97 4.76 -3.00
CA LYS A 7 4.55 3.81 -3.95
C LYS A 7 5.05 2.57 -3.20
N ALA A 8 4.63 1.40 -3.63
CA ALA A 8 5.13 0.13 -3.13
C ALA A 8 6.60 -0.02 -3.56
N PRO A 9 7.55 -0.08 -2.62
CA PRO A 9 8.96 -0.16 -2.97
C PRO A 9 9.26 -1.52 -3.61
N ARG A 10 10.17 -1.58 -4.57
CA ARG A 10 10.63 -2.88 -5.10
C ARG A 10 11.43 -3.68 -4.06
N ASN A 11 12.17 -2.98 -3.20
CA ASN A 11 12.87 -3.60 -2.08
C ASN A 11 11.91 -3.80 -0.90
N VAL A 12 11.66 -5.06 -0.55
CA VAL A 12 10.77 -5.45 0.56
C VAL A 12 11.27 -4.98 1.93
N ARG A 13 12.56 -4.67 2.07
CA ARG A 13 13.17 -4.18 3.31
C ARG A 13 13.01 -2.67 3.50
N THR A 14 12.49 -1.96 2.50
CA THR A 14 12.26 -0.52 2.62
C THR A 14 11.19 -0.25 3.67
N LEU A 15 11.56 0.50 4.71
CA LEU A 15 10.64 0.96 5.73
C LEU A 15 9.75 2.06 5.16
N LEU A 16 8.44 1.84 5.24
CA LEU A 16 7.43 2.79 4.80
C LEU A 16 6.69 3.34 6.02
N PHE A 17 6.31 4.62 5.93
CA PHE A 17 5.51 5.28 6.95
C PHE A 17 4.36 6.01 6.29
N TRP A 18 3.13 5.72 6.72
CA TRP A 18 2.00 6.59 6.41
C TRP A 18 1.97 7.79 7.35
N PRO A 19 1.32 8.90 6.93
CA PRO A 19 0.98 9.99 7.83
C PRO A 19 0.30 9.46 9.08
N ALA A 20 0.72 9.98 10.23
CA ALA A 20 0.10 9.64 11.49
C ALA A 20 -1.38 10.06 11.49
N LYS A 21 -2.20 9.32 12.23
CA LYS A 21 -3.64 9.59 12.37
C LYS A 21 -4.05 9.69 13.84
N ALA A 22 -5.19 10.32 14.12
CA ALA A 22 -5.81 10.25 15.45
C ALA A 22 -6.56 8.92 15.66
N PRO A 23 -6.75 8.45 16.91
CA PRO A 23 -7.49 7.23 17.22
C PRO A 23 -8.87 7.14 16.54
N GLU A 24 -9.65 8.22 16.65
CA GLU A 24 -11.01 8.38 16.14
C GLU A 24 -11.07 8.72 14.64
N GLU A 25 -9.92 9.05 14.04
CA GLU A 25 -9.86 9.46 12.64
C GLU A 25 -10.05 8.26 11.71
N VAL A 26 -10.98 8.41 10.76
CA VAL A 26 -11.16 7.47 9.66
C VAL A 26 -10.35 7.98 8.48
N VAL A 27 -9.33 7.22 8.10
CA VAL A 27 -8.42 7.62 7.01
C VAL A 27 -8.35 6.53 5.95
N GLU A 28 -8.52 6.92 4.70
CA GLU A 28 -8.17 6.05 3.59
C GLU A 28 -6.67 6.15 3.34
N ARG A 29 -6.00 5.02 3.15
CA ARG A 29 -4.57 4.91 2.84
C ARG A 29 -4.36 3.80 1.82
N GLY A 30 -3.19 3.75 1.20
CA GLY A 30 -2.93 2.67 0.27
C GLY A 30 -1.54 2.60 -0.31
N PHE A 31 -1.40 1.65 -1.23
CA PHE A 31 -0.21 1.39 -2.01
C PHE A 31 -0.49 1.51 -3.50
N ASP A 32 0.43 2.15 -4.20
CA ASP A 32 0.54 2.10 -5.64
C ASP A 32 1.64 1.09 -6.02
N TRP A 33 1.21 0.00 -6.64
CA TRP A 33 2.03 -1.14 -7.04
C TRP A 33 2.58 -1.05 -8.46
N SER A 34 2.31 0.03 -9.19
CA SER A 34 2.71 0.19 -10.60
C SER A 34 4.16 -0.20 -10.84
N ASP A 35 5.11 0.34 -10.06
CA ASP A 35 6.53 0.07 -10.24
C ASP A 35 6.93 -1.39 -9.98
N VAL A 36 6.23 -2.09 -9.10
CA VAL A 36 6.51 -3.50 -8.77
C VAL A 36 5.98 -4.41 -9.86
N LEU A 37 4.86 -4.04 -10.47
CA LEU A 37 4.18 -4.81 -11.53
C LEU A 37 4.88 -4.70 -12.89
N LEU A 38 5.79 -3.72 -13.08
CA LEU A 38 6.60 -3.63 -14.30
C LEU A 38 7.57 -4.82 -14.43
N SER A 39 7.46 -5.51 -15.56
CA SER A 39 8.45 -6.48 -16.04
C SER A 39 9.82 -5.81 -16.29
N PRO A 40 10.90 -6.59 -16.44
CA PRO A 40 12.22 -6.04 -16.77
C PRO A 40 12.23 -5.18 -18.05
N ALA A 41 11.51 -5.61 -19.09
CA ALA A 41 11.45 -4.89 -20.36
C ALA A 41 10.69 -3.57 -20.26
N GLU A 42 9.52 -3.59 -19.61
CA GLU A 42 8.71 -2.39 -19.35
C GLU A 42 9.47 -1.36 -18.51
N ARG A 43 10.28 -1.82 -17.55
CA ARG A 43 11.11 -0.94 -16.72
C ARG A 43 12.25 -0.31 -17.50
N ALA A 44 12.87 -1.04 -18.42
CA ALA A 44 13.91 -0.48 -19.28
C ALA A 44 13.35 0.67 -20.14
N ARG A 45 12.12 0.51 -20.64
CA ARG A 45 11.38 1.56 -21.37
C ARG A 45 11.04 2.76 -20.49
N LEU A 46 10.57 2.51 -19.26
CA LEU A 46 10.35 3.59 -18.29
C LEU A 46 11.65 4.35 -17.98
N ALA A 47 12.77 3.64 -17.82
CA ALA A 47 14.08 4.25 -17.61
C ALA A 47 14.59 5.04 -18.83
N ALA A 48 14.13 4.68 -20.04
CA ALA A 48 14.35 5.44 -21.26
C ALA A 48 13.43 6.68 -21.40
N GLY A 49 12.57 6.94 -20.42
CA GLY A 49 11.66 8.09 -20.39
C GLY A 49 10.29 7.85 -21.04
N GLU A 50 9.96 6.61 -21.40
CA GLU A 50 8.64 6.29 -21.93
C GLU A 50 7.58 6.24 -20.83
N THR A 51 6.36 6.68 -21.14
CA THR A 51 5.20 6.43 -20.29
C THR A 51 4.80 4.96 -20.43
N VAL A 52 5.02 4.17 -19.38
CA VAL A 52 4.74 2.73 -19.38
C VAL A 52 3.69 2.38 -18.34
N THR A 53 2.64 1.68 -18.77
CA THR A 53 1.65 1.06 -17.89
C THR A 53 1.97 -0.43 -17.75
N PRO A 54 2.00 -0.99 -16.53
CA PRO A 54 2.25 -2.42 -16.34
C PRO A 54 1.21 -3.28 -17.07
N ALA A 55 1.67 -4.29 -17.80
CA ALA A 55 0.79 -5.30 -18.39
C ALA A 55 0.29 -6.34 -17.36
N ASP A 56 0.98 -6.49 -16.22
CA ASP A 56 0.45 -7.23 -15.07
C ASP A 56 -0.40 -6.32 -14.18
N GLY A 57 -1.31 -6.91 -13.41
CA GLY A 57 -2.22 -6.15 -12.56
C GLY A 57 -2.52 -6.87 -11.26
N ILE A 58 -3.04 -6.13 -10.29
CA ILE A 58 -3.58 -6.68 -9.05
C ILE A 58 -4.89 -7.40 -9.39
N LYS A 59 -4.94 -8.70 -9.13
CA LYS A 59 -6.14 -9.52 -9.20
C LYS A 59 -6.91 -9.51 -7.89
N ALA A 60 -6.20 -9.63 -6.77
CA ALA A 60 -6.77 -9.56 -5.43
C ALA A 60 -5.83 -8.81 -4.49
N SER A 61 -6.39 -8.16 -3.47
CA SER A 61 -5.65 -7.45 -2.43
C SER A 61 -6.29 -7.74 -1.08
N SER A 62 -5.45 -7.96 -0.07
CA SER A 62 -5.86 -8.14 1.32
C SER A 62 -4.94 -7.37 2.25
N TYR A 63 -5.50 -6.84 3.34
CA TYR A 63 -4.73 -6.14 4.37
C TYR A 63 -4.69 -6.99 5.64
N VAL A 64 -3.49 -7.14 6.20
CA VAL A 64 -3.27 -7.79 7.49
C VAL A 64 -2.95 -6.70 8.51
N LEU A 65 -3.80 -6.62 9.53
CA LEU A 65 -3.75 -5.60 10.56
C LEU A 65 -3.53 -6.25 11.94
N PRO A 66 -2.65 -5.69 12.78
CA PRO A 66 -2.53 -6.09 14.18
C PRO A 66 -3.77 -5.68 14.98
N GLN A 67 -3.95 -6.29 16.15
CA GLN A 67 -5.05 -5.95 17.06
C GLN A 67 -5.01 -4.46 17.46
N GLY A 68 -6.19 -3.83 17.47
CA GLY A 68 -6.39 -2.44 17.89
C GLY A 68 -6.54 -1.46 16.74
N ILE A 69 -6.20 -1.84 15.50
CA ILE A 69 -6.52 -1.07 14.29
C ILE A 69 -7.44 -1.89 13.38
N VAL A 70 -8.43 -1.24 12.79
CA VAL A 70 -9.49 -1.90 12.01
C VAL A 70 -9.48 -1.36 10.58
N ALA A 71 -9.58 -2.28 9.61
CA ALA A 71 -9.91 -1.93 8.24
C ALA A 71 -11.43 -1.97 8.08
N SER A 72 -12.06 -0.80 7.94
CA SER A 72 -13.51 -0.71 7.75
C SER A 72 -13.93 -1.00 6.30
N ALA A 73 -13.05 -0.73 5.35
CA ALA A 73 -13.23 -1.04 3.94
C ALA A 73 -11.87 -1.24 3.27
N SER A 74 -11.84 -1.98 2.18
CA SER A 74 -10.68 -2.06 1.29
C SER A 74 -11.14 -2.22 -0.15
N SER A 75 -10.37 -1.66 -1.07
CA SER A 75 -10.62 -1.77 -2.50
C SER A 75 -9.30 -1.83 -3.25
N ASN A 76 -9.33 -2.29 -4.50
CA ASN A 76 -8.17 -2.25 -5.37
C ASN A 76 -8.58 -2.01 -6.82
N THR A 77 -7.68 -1.39 -7.56
CA THR A 77 -7.68 -1.32 -9.03
C THR A 77 -6.58 -2.25 -9.55
N ALA A 78 -6.26 -2.19 -10.84
CA ALA A 78 -5.18 -2.96 -11.43
C ALA A 78 -3.78 -2.60 -10.88
N THR A 79 -3.60 -1.40 -10.32
CA THR A 79 -2.28 -0.94 -9.83
C THR A 79 -2.31 -0.34 -8.43
N VAL A 80 -3.47 -0.01 -7.89
CA VAL A 80 -3.58 0.64 -6.57
C VAL A 80 -4.41 -0.22 -5.64
N ALA A 81 -3.94 -0.42 -4.41
CA ALA A 81 -4.70 -1.03 -3.33
C ALA A 81 -4.97 0.01 -2.24
N LEU A 82 -6.21 0.15 -1.81
CA LEU A 82 -6.67 1.10 -0.80
C LEU A 82 -7.28 0.36 0.40
N VAL A 83 -7.14 0.98 1.57
CA VAL A 83 -7.75 0.54 2.83
C VAL A 83 -8.21 1.76 3.62
N THR A 84 -9.42 1.68 4.14
CA THR A 84 -9.96 2.65 5.10
C THR A 84 -9.69 2.15 6.50
N LEU A 85 -8.90 2.90 7.25
CA LEU A 85 -8.42 2.55 8.57
C LEU A 85 -9.12 3.39 9.63
N THR A 86 -9.51 2.74 10.72
CA THR A 86 -10.08 3.37 11.92
C THR A 86 -9.55 2.69 13.19
N GLY A 87 -9.77 3.34 14.34
CA GLY A 87 -9.26 2.89 15.63
C GLY A 87 -7.77 3.13 15.81
N GLY A 88 -7.17 2.39 16.74
CA GLY A 88 -5.78 2.54 17.15
C GLY A 88 -5.66 3.27 18.48
N GLU A 89 -4.71 2.84 19.31
CA GLU A 89 -4.46 3.46 20.60
C GLU A 89 -3.43 4.59 20.48
N LEU A 90 -3.67 5.69 21.20
CA LEU A 90 -2.80 6.85 21.22
C LEU A 90 -1.36 6.48 21.57
N GLY A 91 -0.39 6.97 20.78
CA GLY A 91 1.03 6.74 21.01
C GLY A 91 1.55 5.40 20.46
N ARG A 92 0.69 4.50 19.97
CA ARG A 92 1.12 3.25 19.34
C ARG A 92 1.53 3.43 17.88
N VAL A 93 2.40 2.53 17.43
CA VAL A 93 2.77 2.38 16.02
C VAL A 93 2.35 1.00 15.56
N TYR A 94 1.49 0.94 14.55
CA TYR A 94 0.98 -0.29 13.96
C TYR A 94 1.73 -0.60 12.67
N SER A 95 2.04 -1.88 12.44
CA SER A 95 2.59 -2.36 11.17
C SER A 95 1.44 -2.95 10.37
N VAL A 96 1.07 -2.30 9.28
CA VAL A 96 0.00 -2.74 8.37
C VAL A 96 0.65 -3.38 7.16
N ALA A 97 0.25 -4.61 6.82
CA ALA A 97 0.74 -5.30 5.65
C ALA A 97 -0.34 -5.35 4.57
N ASN A 98 0.01 -5.01 3.33
CA ASN A 98 -0.82 -5.27 2.15
C ASN A 98 -0.24 -6.45 1.37
N ARG A 99 -1.08 -7.45 1.12
CA ARG A 99 -0.77 -8.63 0.30
C ARG A 99 -1.60 -8.55 -0.97
N ILE A 100 -0.94 -8.62 -2.12
CA ILE A 100 -1.60 -8.69 -3.42
C ILE A 100 -1.31 -10.02 -4.10
N GLU A 101 -2.30 -10.51 -4.84
CA GLU A 101 -2.14 -11.54 -5.87
C GLU A 101 -2.19 -10.82 -7.23
N THR A 102 -1.21 -11.07 -8.09
CA THR A 102 -1.21 -10.51 -9.45
C THR A 102 -2.02 -11.37 -10.41
N ALA A 103 -2.41 -10.82 -11.56
CA ALA A 103 -3.13 -11.55 -12.60
C ALA A 103 -2.31 -12.74 -13.15
N LYS A 104 -0.99 -12.66 -13.07
CA LYS A 104 -0.05 -13.74 -13.39
C LYS A 104 0.16 -14.75 -12.24
N GLY A 105 -0.56 -14.61 -11.13
CA GLY A 105 -0.52 -15.54 -9.99
C GLY A 105 0.64 -15.31 -9.01
N GLN A 106 1.34 -14.18 -9.08
CA GLN A 106 2.41 -13.86 -8.13
C GLN A 106 1.81 -13.30 -6.84
N GLN A 107 2.39 -13.67 -5.69
CA GLN A 107 2.03 -13.07 -4.40
C GLN A 107 3.10 -12.07 -3.96
N LEU A 108 2.69 -10.85 -3.66
CA LEU A 108 3.58 -9.78 -3.22
C LEU A 108 3.04 -9.17 -1.93
N GLU A 109 3.93 -8.87 -0.98
CA GLU A 109 3.57 -8.24 0.30
C GLU A 109 4.39 -6.99 0.54
N ARG A 110 3.76 -5.92 1.06
CA ARG A 110 4.44 -4.73 1.56
C ARG A 110 3.91 -4.30 2.92
N VAL A 111 4.82 -3.86 3.77
CA VAL A 111 4.53 -3.43 5.13
C VAL A 111 4.77 -1.94 5.26
N VAL A 112 3.85 -1.25 5.92
CA VAL A 112 3.94 0.18 6.26
C VAL A 112 3.63 0.38 7.73
N LYS A 113 4.34 1.33 8.34
CA LYS A 113 4.12 1.74 9.71
C LYS A 113 3.16 2.92 9.76
N LEU A 114 2.16 2.83 10.64
CA LEU A 114 1.21 3.89 10.92
C LEU A 114 1.32 4.26 12.40
N ARG A 115 1.66 5.52 12.68
CA ARG A 115 1.69 6.06 14.04
C ARG A 115 0.33 6.65 14.40
N ILE A 116 -0.15 6.36 15.60
CA ILE A 116 -1.32 7.03 16.18
C ILE A 116 -0.85 8.14 17.10
N ARG A 117 -1.29 9.37 16.86
CA ARG A 117 -0.94 10.55 17.67
C ARG A 117 -2.18 11.38 17.97
N ALA A 118 -2.06 12.26 18.95
CA ALA A 118 -3.10 13.25 19.21
C ALA A 118 -3.21 14.17 17.99
N LYS A 119 -4.42 14.67 17.76
CA LYS A 119 -4.72 15.57 16.65
C LYS A 119 -3.82 16.81 16.66
#